data_AF-A0A962SPN6-F1
#
_entry.id   AF-A0A962SPN6-F1
#
_cell.length_a   1.000
_cell.length_b   1.000
_cell.length_c   1.000
_cell.angle_alpha   90.00
_cell.angle_beta   90.00
_cell.angle_gamma   90.00
#
_symmetry.space_group_name_H-M   'P 1'
#
loop_
_entity.id
_entity.type
_entity.pdbx_description
1 polymer ?
#
loop_
_entity_poly.entity_id
_entity_poly.type
_entity_poly.pdbx_seq_one_letter_code
_entity_poly.pdbx_strand_id
1 'polypeptide(L)'
;MSISSQRRDDIIDALRRGTVPQYGLDALAVGLSKFESTFDEELEKVARGSGQFKAIRGEYGSGKTFIARWLRERAHRMGFACAEVQISETETPLYRLETVYRRLMERLTTADSTSGAFRNIIEAWFF
;
A
#
# COMPACT_ATOMS: atom_id res chain seq x y z
N MET A 1 -6.71 -19.03 9.31
CA MET A 1 -5.35 -18.45 9.33
C MET A 1 -4.87 -18.37 10.76
N SER A 2 -3.74 -18.98 11.12
CA SER A 2 -3.11 -18.76 12.43
C SER A 2 -2.14 -17.58 12.33
N ILE A 3 -2.46 -16.48 13.02
CA ILE A 3 -1.56 -15.34 13.14
C ILE A 3 -0.44 -15.74 14.12
N SER A 4 0.83 -15.52 13.77
CA SER A 4 1.96 -15.79 14.66
C SER A 4 1.87 -14.96 15.95
N SER A 5 2.49 -15.41 17.04
CA SER A 5 2.48 -14.68 18.32
C SER A 5 3.00 -13.25 18.16
N GLN A 6 4.15 -13.09 17.52
CA GLN A 6 4.76 -11.78 17.25
C GLN A 6 3.81 -10.85 16.50
N ARG A 7 3.16 -11.33 15.43
CA ARG A 7 2.26 -10.51 14.62
C ARG A 7 1.00 -10.09 15.40
N ARG A 8 0.56 -10.88 16.39
CA ARG A 8 -0.55 -10.47 17.28
C ARG A 8 -0.14 -9.33 18.20
N ASP A 9 1.04 -9.40 18.79
CA ASP A 9 1.54 -8.38 19.71
C ASP A 9 1.69 -7.04 18.99
N ASP A 10 2.30 -7.04 17.80
CA ASP A 10 2.46 -5.83 16.98
C ASP A 10 1.11 -5.18 16.60
N ILE A 11 0.10 -6.00 16.28
CA ILE A 11 -1.26 -5.52 15.98
C ILE A 11 -1.89 -4.88 17.22
N ILE A 12 -1.83 -5.55 18.38
CA ILE A 12 -2.42 -5.06 19.62
C ILE A 12 -1.75 -3.74 20.05
N ASP A 13 -0.43 -3.65 19.93
CA ASP A 13 0.35 -2.48 20.30
C ASP A 13 0.03 -1.26 19.45
N ALA A 14 -0.13 -1.43 18.14
CA ALA A 14 -0.53 -0.34 17.25
C ALA A 14 -1.94 0.18 17.59
N LEU A 15 -2.88 -0.74 17.86
CA LEU A 15 -4.24 -0.38 18.25
C LEU A 15 -4.30 0.34 19.60
N ARG A 16 -3.49 -0.07 20.59
CA ARG A 16 -3.36 0.62 21.88
C ARG A 16 -2.90 2.07 21.73
N ARG A 17 -2.05 2.34 20.73
CA ARG A 17 -1.54 3.69 20.41
C ARG A 17 -2.50 4.49 19.51
N GLY A 18 -3.65 3.94 19.13
CA GLY A 18 -4.59 4.57 18.21
C GLY A 18 -4.08 4.66 16.77
N THR A 19 -3.13 3.79 16.40
CA THR A 19 -2.48 3.77 15.09
C THR A 19 -2.81 2.51 14.31
N VAL A 20 -2.79 2.60 12.98
CA VAL A 20 -2.99 1.43 12.13
C VAL A 20 -1.69 0.59 12.10
N PRO A 21 -1.75 -0.73 12.35
CA PRO A 21 -0.57 -1.60 12.27
C PRO A 21 0.13 -1.51 10.91
N GLN A 22 1.47 -1.59 10.90
CA GLN A 22 2.25 -1.63 9.66
C GLN A 22 2.10 -2.96 8.91
N TYR A 23 1.84 -4.05 9.65
CA TYR A 23 1.63 -5.41 9.15
C TYR A 23 0.37 -5.99 9.80
N GLY A 24 -0.22 -7.04 9.23
CA GLY A 24 -1.42 -7.64 9.84
C GLY A 24 -2.72 -6.93 9.51
N LEU A 25 -2.76 -6.12 8.44
CA LEU A 25 -3.99 -5.45 8.00
C LEU A 25 -5.07 -6.48 7.64
N ASP A 26 -4.67 -7.61 7.05
CA ASP A 26 -5.52 -8.78 6.80
C ASP A 26 -6.27 -9.29 8.06
N ALA A 27 -5.63 -9.26 9.23
CA ALA A 27 -6.27 -9.65 10.50
C ALA A 27 -7.34 -8.65 10.97
N LEU A 28 -7.29 -7.41 10.47
CA LEU A 28 -8.22 -6.33 10.80
C LEU A 28 -9.15 -5.96 9.64
N ALA A 29 -8.99 -6.60 8.47
CA ALA A 29 -9.71 -6.30 7.23
C ALA A 29 -11.15 -6.84 7.26
N VAL A 30 -11.95 -6.35 8.20
CA VAL A 30 -13.37 -6.70 8.31
C VAL A 30 -14.16 -5.94 7.25
N GLY A 31 -15.00 -6.64 6.47
CA GLY A 31 -15.90 -6.03 5.48
C GLY A 31 -15.24 -5.61 4.15
N LEU A 32 -13.97 -5.98 3.93
CA LEU A 32 -13.26 -5.73 2.66
C LEU A 32 -13.41 -6.84 1.62
N SER A 33 -13.96 -8.00 1.99
CA SER A 33 -14.15 -9.15 1.09
C SER A 33 -14.90 -8.79 -0.19
N LYS A 34 -15.86 -7.86 -0.11
CA LYS A 34 -16.61 -7.37 -1.28
C LYS A 34 -15.76 -6.61 -2.32
N PHE A 35 -14.60 -6.08 -1.92
CA PHE A 35 -13.67 -5.37 -2.80
C PHE A 35 -12.55 -6.27 -3.31
N GLU A 36 -12.39 -7.45 -2.70
CA GLU A 36 -11.27 -8.36 -2.94
C GLU A 36 -11.20 -8.81 -4.39
N SER A 37 -12.29 -9.40 -4.90
CA SER A 37 -12.35 -9.87 -6.28
C SER A 37 -12.10 -8.75 -7.28
N THR A 38 -12.67 -7.57 -7.05
CA THR A 38 -12.49 -6.42 -7.95
C THR A 38 -11.04 -5.96 -8.01
N PHE A 39 -10.37 -5.87 -6.86
CA PHE A 39 -8.96 -5.47 -6.83
C PHE A 39 -8.04 -6.53 -7.42
N ASP A 40 -8.30 -7.81 -7.17
CA ASP A 40 -7.50 -8.89 -7.74
C ASP A 40 -7.62 -8.91 -9.27
N GLU A 41 -8.84 -8.83 -9.81
CA GLU A 41 -9.06 -8.76 -11.26
C GLU A 41 -8.37 -7.55 -11.90
N GLU A 42 -8.34 -6.41 -11.20
CA GLU A 42 -7.66 -5.21 -11.68
C GLU A 42 -6.14 -5.35 -11.63
N LEU A 43 -5.58 -5.88 -10.55
CA LEU A 43 -4.16 -6.15 -10.44
C LEU A 43 -3.70 -7.16 -11.49
N GLU A 44 -4.50 -8.19 -11.77
CA GLU A 44 -4.24 -9.13 -12.85
C GLU A 44 -4.25 -8.46 -14.24
N LYS A 45 -5.19 -7.54 -14.48
CA LYS A 45 -5.21 -6.74 -15.71
C LYS A 45 -3.95 -5.88 -15.81
N VAL A 46 -3.50 -5.26 -14.71
CA VAL A 46 -2.28 -4.45 -14.69
C VAL A 46 -1.04 -5.32 -14.93
N ALA A 47 -0.98 -6.52 -14.36
CA ALA A 47 0.10 -7.49 -14.59
C ALA A 47 0.23 -7.88 -16.08
N ARG A 48 -0.87 -7.84 -16.85
CA ARG A 48 -0.88 -8.07 -18.30
C ARG A 48 -0.54 -6.82 -19.14
N GLY A 49 -0.16 -5.71 -18.51
CA GLY A 49 0.29 -4.48 -19.19
C GLY A 49 -0.78 -3.41 -19.39
N SER A 50 -1.96 -3.52 -18.77
CA SER A 50 -2.96 -2.45 -18.81
C SER A 50 -2.74 -1.38 -17.73
N GLY A 51 -3.23 -0.17 -17.95
CA GLY A 51 -3.29 0.89 -16.94
C GLY A 51 -4.68 0.97 -16.31
N GLN A 52 -4.75 1.22 -15.00
CA GLN A 52 -6.01 1.40 -14.27
C GLN A 52 -5.96 2.63 -13.38
N PHE A 53 -7.11 3.27 -13.18
CA PHE A 53 -7.30 4.37 -12.23
C PHE A 53 -8.55 4.12 -11.40
N LYS A 54 -8.43 4.30 -10.07
CA LYS A 54 -9.56 4.17 -9.16
C LYS A 54 -9.52 5.25 -8.09
N ALA A 55 -10.69 5.79 -7.79
CA ALA A 55 -10.90 6.75 -6.71
C ALA A 55 -11.78 6.12 -5.62
N ILE A 56 -11.35 6.22 -4.36
CA ILE A 56 -12.12 5.76 -3.19
C ILE A 56 -12.66 6.98 -2.46
N ARG A 57 -13.98 7.13 -2.41
CA ARG A 57 -14.67 8.21 -1.70
C ARG A 57 -15.41 7.66 -0.48
N GLY A 58 -15.42 8.44 0.59
CA GLY A 58 -16.09 8.11 1.84
C GLY A 58 -15.84 9.16 2.90
N GLU A 59 -16.59 9.11 4.00
CA GLU A 59 -16.51 10.05 5.11
C GLU A 59 -15.18 9.95 5.88
N TYR A 60 -14.85 10.98 6.67
CA TYR A 60 -13.69 10.92 7.55
C TYR A 60 -13.82 9.73 8.52
N GLY A 61 -12.74 8.96 8.70
CA GLY A 61 -12.78 7.74 9.50
C GLY A 61 -13.39 6.51 8.82
N SER A 62 -13.90 6.61 7.59
CA SER A 62 -14.53 5.47 6.88
C SER A 62 -13.56 4.38 6.37
N GLY A 63 -12.28 4.42 6.77
CA GLY A 63 -11.28 3.41 6.39
C GLY A 63 -10.65 3.57 5.00
N LYS A 64 -10.76 4.73 4.32
CA LYS A 64 -10.15 4.93 2.98
C LYS A 64 -8.65 4.61 2.92
N THR A 65 -7.88 5.17 3.86
CA THR A 65 -6.44 4.92 3.96
C THR A 65 -6.14 3.46 4.26
N PHE A 66 -6.98 2.82 5.09
CA PHE A 66 -6.85 1.39 5.38
C PHE A 66 -7.06 0.55 4.13
N ILE A 67 -8.08 0.84 3.32
CA ILE A 67 -8.33 0.14 2.05
C ILE A 67 -7.16 0.30 1.08
N ALA A 68 -6.61 1.51 0.93
CA ALA A 68 -5.45 1.76 0.07
C ALA A 68 -4.21 0.95 0.51
N ARG A 69 -3.95 0.88 1.82
CA ARG A 69 -2.85 0.08 2.38
C ARG A 69 -3.08 -1.42 2.25
N TRP A 70 -4.33 -1.87 2.41
CA TRP A 70 -4.70 -3.26 2.18
C TRP A 70 -4.50 -3.65 0.71
N LEU A 71 -4.91 -2.80 -0.24
CA LEU A 71 -4.64 -3.00 -1.68
C LEU A 71 -3.14 -3.08 -1.96
N ARG A 72 -2.33 -2.21 -1.35
CA ARG A 72 -0.86 -2.26 -1.45
C ARG A 72 -0.30 -3.61 -0.96
N GLU A 73 -0.79 -4.13 0.17
CA GLU A 73 -0.35 -5.44 0.68
C GLU A 73 -0.70 -6.58 -0.29
N ARG A 74 -1.88 -6.53 -0.92
CA ARG A 74 -2.25 -7.49 -1.97
C ARG A 74 -1.33 -7.39 -3.18
N ALA A 75 -1.07 -6.17 -3.65
CA ALA A 75 -0.18 -5.92 -4.77
C ALA A 75 1.24 -6.45 -4.48
N HIS A 76 1.77 -6.27 -3.27
CA HIS A 76 3.05 -6.88 -2.88
C HIS A 76 3.03 -8.41 -2.94
N ARG A 77 1.94 -9.08 -2.52
CA ARG A 77 1.80 -10.54 -2.65
C ARG A 77 1.81 -11.01 -4.11
N MET A 78 1.45 -10.15 -5.05
CA MET A 78 1.50 -10.42 -6.49
C MET A 78 2.81 -9.94 -7.15
N GLY A 79 3.81 -9.51 -6.37
CA GLY A 79 5.12 -9.09 -6.87
C GLY A 79 5.19 -7.64 -7.38
N PHE A 80 4.18 -6.81 -7.12
CA PHE A 80 4.21 -5.40 -7.52
C PHE A 80 5.12 -4.56 -6.60
N ALA A 81 5.83 -3.62 -7.23
CA ALA A 81 6.36 -2.44 -6.54
C ALA A 81 5.23 -1.41 -6.36
N CYS A 82 5.15 -0.80 -5.19
CA CYS A 82 4.09 0.15 -4.84
C CYS A 82 4.68 1.42 -4.22
N ALA A 83 4.00 2.56 -4.36
CA ALA A 83 4.34 3.78 -3.66
C ALA A 83 3.07 4.45 -3.10
N GLU A 84 3.12 4.90 -1.84
CA GLU A 84 2.04 5.63 -1.18
C GLU A 84 2.51 7.05 -0.85
N VAL A 85 1.88 8.05 -1.46
CA VAL A 85 2.12 9.47 -1.16
C VAL A 85 0.84 10.14 -0.70
N GLN A 86 0.93 10.90 0.39
CA GLN A 86 -0.13 11.81 0.78
C GLN A 86 0.02 13.07 -0.06
N ILE A 87 -1.07 13.59 -0.61
CA ILE A 87 -1.11 14.87 -1.29
C ILE A 87 -1.35 15.97 -0.27
N SER A 88 -0.48 16.98 -0.25
CA SER A 88 -0.61 18.16 0.61
C SER A 88 -0.02 19.39 -0.09
N GLU A 89 -0.50 20.58 0.25
CA GLU A 89 0.02 21.82 -0.34
C GLU A 89 1.48 22.10 0.05
N THR A 90 1.88 21.64 1.23
CA THR A 90 3.19 21.92 1.83
C THR A 90 4.27 20.93 1.40
N GLU A 91 3.95 19.65 1.22
CA GLU A 91 4.95 18.59 0.96
C GLU A 91 4.89 18.01 -0.46
N THR A 92 3.70 17.91 -1.04
CA THR A 92 3.42 17.18 -2.30
C THR A 92 2.32 17.87 -3.13
N PRO A 93 2.48 19.15 -3.48
CA PRO A 93 1.45 19.87 -4.22
C PRO A 93 1.30 19.30 -5.64
N LEU A 94 0.05 19.08 -6.07
CA LEU A 94 -0.25 18.49 -7.39
C LEU A 94 0.21 19.35 -8.57
N TYR A 95 0.40 20.66 -8.39
CA TYR A 95 0.92 21.55 -9.42
C TYR A 95 2.46 21.43 -9.61
N ARG A 96 3.18 20.76 -8.70
CA ARG A 96 4.62 20.47 -8.82
C ARG A 96 4.85 18.97 -8.97
N LEU A 97 4.61 18.47 -10.17
CA LEU A 97 4.74 17.04 -10.48
C LEU A 97 6.15 16.48 -10.24
N GLU A 98 7.20 17.29 -10.37
CA GLU A 98 8.58 16.90 -10.01
C GLU A 98 8.71 16.47 -8.55
N THR A 99 7.99 17.15 -7.64
CA THR A 99 8.02 16.84 -6.21
C THR A 99 7.19 15.59 -5.93
N VAL A 100 6.04 15.45 -6.59
CA VAL A 100 5.23 14.23 -6.51
C VAL A 100 6.03 13.01 -7.00
N TYR A 101 6.68 13.13 -8.16
CA TYR A 101 7.51 12.07 -8.73
C TYR A 101 8.66 11.68 -7.79
N ARG A 102 9.45 12.65 -7.31
CA ARG A 102 10.53 12.39 -6.36
C ARG A 102 10.03 11.67 -5.11
N ARG A 103 8.89 12.08 -4.54
CA ARG A 103 8.29 11.45 -3.36
C ARG A 103 7.79 10.04 -3.62
N LEU A 104 7.24 9.77 -4.81
CA LEU A 104 6.86 8.42 -5.23
C LEU A 104 8.09 7.50 -5.27
N MET A 105 9.20 7.97 -5.84
CA MET A 105 10.45 7.20 -5.91
C MET A 105 11.08 6.96 -4.53
N GLU A 106 11.10 7.98 -3.67
CA GLU A 106 11.59 7.87 -2.28
C GLU A 106 10.76 6.88 -1.44
N ARG A 107 9.45 6.78 -1.69
CA ARG A 107 8.51 5.92 -0.96
C ARG A 107 8.18 4.61 -1.67
N LEU A 108 8.97 4.23 -2.67
CA LEU A 108 8.78 2.96 -3.35
C LEU A 108 9.08 1.79 -2.40
N THR A 109 8.19 0.81 -2.38
CA THR A 109 8.28 -0.42 -1.59
C THR A 109 8.07 -1.64 -2.47
N THR A 110 8.59 -2.78 -2.05
CA THR A 110 8.36 -4.11 -2.62
C THR A 110 7.95 -5.08 -1.50
N ALA A 111 7.71 -6.35 -1.83
CA ALA A 111 7.46 -7.37 -0.82
C ALA A 111 8.65 -7.53 0.16
N ASP A 112 9.88 -7.38 -0.35
CA ASP A 112 11.12 -7.58 0.43
C ASP A 112 11.70 -6.29 1.02
N SER A 113 11.19 -5.12 0.61
CA SER A 113 11.68 -3.83 1.08
C SER A 113 10.55 -2.89 1.44
N THR A 114 10.50 -2.54 2.72
CA THR A 114 9.43 -1.76 3.34
C THR A 114 9.64 -0.24 3.19
N SER A 115 10.80 0.19 2.69
CA SER A 115 11.08 1.58 2.32
C SER A 115 12.30 1.69 1.41
N GLY A 116 12.33 2.68 0.52
CA GLY A 116 13.51 2.97 -0.29
C GLY A 116 13.88 1.88 -1.31
N ALA A 117 12.89 1.11 -1.78
CA ALA A 117 13.11 -0.05 -2.65
C ALA A 117 13.69 0.32 -4.02
N PHE A 118 13.66 1.59 -4.42
CA PHE A 118 14.10 2.02 -5.76
C PHE A 118 15.55 1.60 -6.06
N ARG A 119 16.48 1.79 -5.12
CA ARG A 119 17.88 1.37 -5.33
C ARG A 119 17.96 -0.14 -5.56
N ASN A 120 17.35 -0.93 -4.70
CA ASN A 120 17.38 -2.39 -4.78
C ASN A 120 16.78 -2.91 -6.08
N ILE A 121 15.70 -2.28 -6.58
CA ILE A 121 15.09 -2.64 -7.87
C ILE A 121 16.06 -2.40 -9.02
N ILE A 122 16.75 -1.25 -9.02
CA ILE A 122 17.73 -0.93 -10.07
C ILE A 122 18.92 -1.88 -10.01
N GLU A 123 19.44 -2.17 -8.82
CA GLU A 123 20.54 -3.11 -8.63
C GLU A 123 20.16 -4.52 -9.13
N ALA A 124 18.97 -5.02 -8.77
CA ALA A 124 18.48 -6.32 -9.22
C ALA A 124 18.12 -6.38 -10.71
N TRP A 125 18.02 -5.24 -11.40
CA TRP A 125 17.80 -5.21 -12.84
C TRP A 125 19.11 -5.25 -13.64
N PHE A 126 20.19 -4.70 -13.10
CA PHE A 126 21.50 -4.72 -13.75
C PHE A 126 22.25 -6.05 -13.63
N PHE A 127 21.96 -6.84 -12.58
CA PHE A 127 22.62 -8.11 -12.27
C PHE A 127 21.63 -9.28 -12.35
#